data_AF-A0A6N9P941-F1
#
_entry.id   AF-A0A6N9P941-F1
#
_cell.length_a   1.000
_cell.length_b   1.000
_cell.length_c   1.000
_cell.angle_alpha   90.00
_cell.angle_beta   90.00
_cell.angle_gamma   90.00
#
_symmetry.space_group_name_H-M   'P 1'
#
loop_
_entity.id
_entity.type
_entity.pdbx_description
1 polymer ?
#
loop_
_entity_poly.entity_id
_entity_poly.type
_entity_poly.pdbx_seq_one_letter_code
_entity_poly.pdbx_strand_id
1 'polypeptide(L)' 'MGRTSSAVKDRYNAKVYDEIKIRVSKGQKAEIKAHADVNGESVNAFIKRAIESQMQRDKESAEE' A
#
# COMPACT_ATOMS: atom_id res chain seq x y z
N MET A 1 -18.29 21.84 24.22
CA MET A 1 -17.13 21.03 23.76
C MET A 1 -17.52 20.27 22.52
N GLY A 2 -16.97 20.67 21.36
CA GLY A 2 -17.41 20.28 20.02
C GLY A 2 -17.16 18.81 19.69
N ARG A 3 -18.23 18.09 19.32
CA ARG A 3 -18.21 16.68 18.88
C ARG A 3 -18.37 16.54 17.36
N THR A 4 -17.76 17.42 16.57
CA THR A 4 -17.95 17.41 15.10
C THR A 4 -16.67 17.21 14.30
N SER A 5 -15.51 17.01 14.96
CA SER A 5 -14.24 17.01 14.23
C SER A 5 -13.77 15.64 13.71
N SER A 6 -14.35 14.52 14.15
CA SER A 6 -13.88 13.18 13.73
C SER A 6 -14.58 12.64 12.48
N ALA A 7 -15.89 12.87 12.33
CA ALA A 7 -16.67 12.30 11.23
C ALA A 7 -16.34 12.89 9.84
N VAL A 8 -15.76 14.10 9.79
CA VAL A 8 -15.41 14.77 8.51
C VAL A 8 -14.06 14.28 7.98
N LYS A 9 -13.10 13.99 8.86
CA LYS A 9 -11.79 13.45 8.47
C LYS A 9 -11.91 12.03 7.90
N ASP A 10 -12.79 11.21 8.48
CA ASP A 10 -13.09 9.87 7.99
C ASP A 10 -13.61 9.87 6.54
N ARG A 11 -14.53 10.80 6.22
CA ARG A 11 -15.07 10.96 4.85
C ARG A 11 -14.03 11.43 3.84
N TYR A 12 -12.99 12.12 4.27
CA TYR A 12 -11.92 12.58 3.37
C TYR A 12 -10.95 11.45 3.04
N ASN A 13 -10.54 10.66 4.05
CA ASN A 13 -9.64 9.53 3.85
C ASN A 13 -10.26 8.45 2.95
N ALA A 14 -11.54 8.13 3.13
CA ALA A 14 -12.25 7.12 2.34
C ALA A 14 -12.55 7.55 0.89
N LYS A 15 -12.51 8.85 0.58
CA LYS A 15 -12.73 9.37 -0.78
C LYS A 15 -11.45 9.44 -1.62
N VAL A 16 -10.30 9.47 -0.96
CA VAL A 16 -9.01 9.77 -1.59
C VAL A 16 -8.09 8.55 -1.60
N TYR A 17 -8.26 7.63 -0.66
CA TYR A 17 -7.41 6.46 -0.53
C TYR A 17 -8.24 5.18 -0.48
N ASP A 18 -7.97 4.26 -1.41
CA ASP A 18 -8.40 2.88 -1.31
C ASP A 18 -7.53 2.13 -0.29
N GLU A 19 -8.16 1.59 0.77
CA GLU A 19 -7.46 0.77 1.76
C GLU A 19 -7.41 -0.70 1.30
N ILE A 20 -6.20 -1.20 1.03
CA ILE A 20 -5.99 -2.60 0.67
C ILE A 20 -5.54 -3.39 1.92
N LYS A 21 -6.43 -4.25 2.43
CA LYS A 21 -6.09 -5.19 3.51
C LYS A 21 -5.40 -6.42 2.95
N ILE A 22 -4.06 -6.45 3.01
CA ILE A 22 -3.26 -7.62 2.63
C ILE A 22 -3.02 -8.53 3.83
N ARG A 23 -3.28 -9.83 3.66
CA ARG A 23 -2.86 -10.88 4.59
C ARG A 23 -1.60 -11.55 4.02
N VAL A 24 -0.46 -11.30 4.66
CA VAL A 24 0.79 -12.02 4.39
C VAL A 24 0.99 -13.13 5.42
N SER A 25 1.75 -14.16 5.05
CA SER A 25 2.13 -15.19 6.00
C SER A 25 3.00 -14.63 7.14
N LYS A 26 3.03 -15.34 8.27
CA LYS A 26 3.83 -14.92 9.43
C LYS A 26 5.31 -15.01 9.06
N GLY A 27 6.04 -13.89 9.17
CA GLY A 27 7.46 -13.80 8.76
C GLY A 27 7.65 -12.89 7.56
N GLN A 28 6.82 -13.03 6.52
CA GLN A 28 6.92 -12.21 5.31
C GLN A 28 6.78 -10.71 5.56
N LYS A 29 5.98 -10.28 6.54
CA LYS A 29 5.90 -8.87 6.92
C LYS A 29 7.26 -8.30 7.35
N ALA A 30 8.06 -9.10 8.07
CA ALA A 30 9.38 -8.68 8.54
C ALA A 30 10.36 -8.58 7.37
N GLU A 31 10.30 -9.53 6.43
CA GLU A 31 11.11 -9.50 5.21
C GLU A 31 10.78 -8.28 4.33
N ILE A 32 9.49 -8.02 4.10
CA ILE A 32 9.03 -6.84 3.35
C ILE A 32 9.49 -5.56 4.05
N LYS A 33 9.41 -5.50 5.37
CA LYS A 33 9.88 -4.36 6.15
C LYS A 33 11.38 -4.17 6.01
N ALA A 34 12.18 -5.23 6.15
CA ALA A 34 13.63 -5.16 6.00
C ALA A 34 14.02 -4.69 4.59
N HIS A 35 13.36 -5.20 3.55
CA HIS A 35 13.58 -4.74 2.17
C HIS A 35 13.25 -3.26 1.99
N ALA A 36 12.12 -2.81 2.53
CA ALA A 36 11.72 -1.41 2.44
C ALA A 36 12.72 -0.50 3.20
N ASP A 37 13.17 -0.91 4.39
CA ASP A 37 14.15 -0.18 5.20
C ASP A 37 15.50 -0.01 4.46
N VAL A 38 15.98 -1.08 3.80
CA VAL A 38 17.20 -1.04 2.97
C VAL A 38 17.08 -0.05 1.81
N ASN A 39 15.88 0.08 1.23
CA ASN A 39 15.62 1.03 0.15
C ASN A 39 15.27 2.45 0.67
N GLY A 40 15.26 2.66 1.99
CA GLY A 40 14.87 3.92 2.61
C GLY A 40 13.40 4.30 2.39
N GLU A 41 12.55 3.31 2.08
CA GLU A 41 11.14 3.51 1.75
C GLU A 41 10.22 2.87 2.80
N SER A 42 8.98 3.35 2.89
CA SER A 42 7.99 2.71 3.77
C SER A 42 7.52 1.38 3.18
N VAL A 43 7.11 0.43 4.03
CA VAL A 43 6.47 -0.82 3.58
C VAL A 43 5.32 -0.57 2.60
N ASN A 44 4.54 0.49 2.84
CA ASN A 44 3.42 0.83 1.96
C ASN A 44 3.90 1.34 0.58
N ALA A 45 4.96 2.15 0.55
CA ALA A 45 5.56 2.60 -0.71
C ALA A 45 6.17 1.43 -1.50
N PHE A 46 6.89 0.53 -0.82
CA PHE A 46 7.44 -0.67 -1.42
C PHE A 46 6.35 -1.55 -2.05
N ILE A 47 5.25 -1.78 -1.33
CA ILE A 47 4.12 -2.58 -1.83
C ILE A 47 3.49 -1.91 -3.06
N LYS A 48 3.26 -0.59 -3.03
CA LYS A 48 2.72 0.14 -4.19
C LYS A 48 3.61 0.00 -5.42
N ARG A 49 4.92 0.24 -5.26
CA ARG A 49 5.90 0.09 -6.35
C ARG A 49 5.96 -1.34 -6.89
N ALA A 50 5.91 -2.34 -6.01
CA ALA A 50 5.92 -3.74 -6.41
C ALA A 50 4.67 -4.08 -7.24
N ILE A 51 3.49 -3.59 -6.84
CA ILE A 51 2.25 -3.76 -7.59
C ILE A 51 2.35 -3.08 -8.97
N GLU A 52 2.76 -1.82 -9.02
CA GLU A 52 2.91 -1.08 -10.29
C GLU A 52 3.91 -1.75 -11.24
N SER A 53 5.07 -2.17 -10.71
CA SER A 53 6.08 -2.88 -11.49
C SER A 53 5.58 -4.22 -12.00
N GLN A 54 4.78 -4.95 -11.22
CA GLN A 54 4.22 -6.23 -11.65
C GLN A 54 3.12 -6.02 -12.69
N MET A 55 2.23 -5.05 -12.49
CA MET A 55 1.19 -4.70 -13.46
C MET A 55 1.78 -4.29 -14.81
N GLN A 56 2.88 -3.53 -14.81
CA GLN A 56 3.58 -3.15 -16.04
C GLN A 56 4.15 -4.38 -16.77
N ARG A 57 4.80 -5.30 -16.04
CA ARG A 57 5.33 -6.55 -16.62
C ARG A 57 4.24 -7.44 -17.17
N ASP A 58 3.16 -7.61 -16.43
CA ASP A 58 2.02 -8.42 -16.86
C ASP A 58 1.36 -7.82 -18.11
N LYS A 59 1.33 -6.48 -18.22
CA LYS A 59 0.86 -5.79 -19.44
C LYS A 59 1.77 -6.04 -20.63
N GLU A 60 3.09 -5.93 -20.44
CA GLU A 60 4.07 -6.22 -21.50
C GLU A 60 4.02 -7.69 -21.94
N SER A 61 3.82 -8.63 -21.02
CA SER A 61 3.66 -10.06 -21.32
C SER A 61 2.31 -10.44 -21.91
N ALA A 62 1.28 -9.60 -21.78
CA ALA A 62 -0.05 -9.83 -22.36
C ALA A 62 -0.20 -9.26 -23.78
N GLU A 63 0.75 -8.41 -24.21
CA GLU A 63 0.81 -7.82 -25.54
C GLU A 63 1.71 -8.63 -26.52
N GLU A 64 2.33 -9.73 -26.05
CA GLU A 64 3.08 -10.72 -26.86
C GLU A 64 2.25 -11.95 -27.27
#